data_AF-A0A0J0YIG2-F1
#
_entry.id   AF-A0A0J0YIG2-F1
#
_cell.length_a   1.000
_cell.length_b   1.000
_cell.length_c   1.000
_cell.angle_alpha   90.00
_cell.angle_beta   90.00
_cell.angle_gamma   90.00
#
_symmetry.space_group_name_H-M   'P 1'
#
loop_
_entity.id
_entity.type
_entity.pdbx_description
1 polymer ?
#
loop_
_entity_poly.entity_id
_entity_poly.type
_entity_poly.pdbx_seq_one_letter_code
_entity_poly.pdbx_strand_id
1 'polypeptide(L)'
;MNDKQQTELHENNGRNLFNGFVSTQNNWSIKKWSKNRFSSWDVSLTTGTTADFVITEIKTVPNYDKDQFSSWILEQKKLKRLQELKAAMQEKHPNKTIYIHYVNFYKDSTQPPRIWDITNLQDAGVLKYFPINSNTDNPEYITKNVIYLNNNDAINL
;
A
#
# COMPACT_ATOMS: atom_id res chain seq x y z
N MET A 1 -22.71 -0.03 -12.26
CA MET A 1 -21.30 -0.43 -12.36
C MET A 1 -21.12 -1.67 -11.50
N ASN A 2 -20.55 -2.76 -12.01
CA ASN A 2 -20.34 -3.97 -11.20
C ASN A 2 -19.09 -3.84 -10.31
N ASP A 3 -18.96 -4.68 -9.28
CA ASP A 3 -17.86 -4.61 -8.30
C ASP A 3 -16.47 -4.70 -8.93
N LYS A 4 -16.36 -5.44 -10.04
CA LYS A 4 -15.12 -5.56 -10.81
C LYS A 4 -14.72 -4.22 -11.44
N GLN A 5 -15.66 -3.54 -12.10
CA GLN A 5 -15.44 -2.24 -12.72
C GLN A 5 -15.10 -1.17 -11.67
N GLN A 6 -15.74 -1.20 -10.49
CA GLN A 6 -15.40 -0.29 -9.40
C GLN A 6 -13.97 -0.53 -8.87
N THR A 7 -13.59 -1.80 -8.67
CA THR A 7 -12.23 -2.14 -8.22
C THR A 7 -11.18 -1.65 -9.22
N GLU A 8 -11.36 -1.93 -10.51
CA GLU A 8 -10.43 -1.51 -11.57
C GLU A 8 -10.33 0.02 -11.65
N LEU A 9 -11.42 0.75 -11.44
CA LEU A 9 -11.42 2.21 -11.39
C LEU A 9 -10.57 2.73 -10.20
N HIS A 10 -10.73 2.15 -9.01
CA HIS A 10 -9.96 2.56 -7.83
C HIS A 10 -8.47 2.23 -7.94
N GLU A 11 -8.13 1.07 -8.51
CA GLU A 11 -6.74 0.67 -8.80
C GLU A 11 -6.10 1.63 -9.81
N ASN A 12 -6.79 1.95 -10.92
CA ASN A 12 -6.28 2.89 -11.92
C ASN A 12 -6.12 4.29 -11.35
N ASN A 13 -7.06 4.76 -10.54
CA ASN A 13 -6.94 6.04 -9.86
C ASN A 13 -5.70 6.08 -8.95
N GLY A 14 -5.45 5.00 -8.19
CA GLY A 14 -4.26 4.91 -7.32
C GLY A 14 -2.95 4.95 -8.10
N ARG A 15 -2.90 4.25 -9.24
CA ARG A 15 -1.73 4.27 -10.14
C ARG A 15 -1.47 5.67 -10.68
N ASN A 16 -2.51 6.38 -11.11
CA ASN A 16 -2.39 7.74 -11.64
C ASN A 16 -1.91 8.73 -10.56
N LEU A 17 -2.51 8.67 -9.37
CA LEU A 17 -2.09 9.50 -8.23
C LEU A 17 -0.64 9.23 -7.84
N PHE A 18 -0.25 7.96 -7.76
CA PHE A 18 1.13 7.60 -7.44
C PHE A 18 2.12 8.03 -8.52
N ASN A 19 1.78 7.89 -9.79
CA ASN A 19 2.63 8.36 -10.87
C ASN A 19 2.82 9.88 -10.82
N GLY A 20 1.75 10.63 -10.54
CA GLY A 20 1.81 12.07 -10.30
C GLY A 20 2.73 12.42 -9.13
N PHE A 21 2.55 11.75 -7.98
CA PHE A 21 3.41 11.94 -6.82
C PHE A 21 4.89 11.67 -7.14
N VAL A 22 5.21 10.51 -7.74
CA VAL A 22 6.59 10.16 -8.12
C VAL A 22 7.21 11.20 -9.05
N SER A 23 6.45 11.79 -9.97
CA SER A 23 6.97 12.82 -10.89
C SER A 23 7.43 14.11 -10.19
N THR A 24 6.98 14.34 -8.95
CA THR A 24 7.42 15.47 -8.12
C THR A 24 8.67 15.17 -7.31
N GLN A 25 9.14 13.91 -7.30
CA GLN A 25 10.25 13.45 -6.48
C GLN A 25 11.51 13.26 -7.34
N ASN A 26 12.51 14.13 -7.18
CA ASN A 26 13.68 14.22 -8.06
C ASN A 26 14.52 12.93 -8.17
N ASN A 27 14.44 12.02 -7.20
CA ASN A 27 15.25 10.79 -7.14
C ASN A 27 14.40 9.52 -7.07
N TRP A 28 13.15 9.57 -7.53
CA TRP A 28 12.27 8.40 -7.55
C TRP A 28 12.01 7.97 -8.99
N SER A 29 12.07 6.67 -9.24
CA SER A 29 11.90 6.13 -10.60
C SER A 29 11.12 4.82 -10.56
N ILE A 30 9.90 4.84 -11.09
CA ILE A 30 9.09 3.63 -11.29
C ILE A 30 9.81 2.71 -12.28
N LYS A 31 9.99 1.45 -11.88
CA LYS A 31 10.60 0.41 -12.72
C LYS A 31 9.55 -0.49 -13.34
N LYS A 32 8.54 -0.88 -12.57
CA LYS A 32 7.54 -1.83 -13.05
C LYS A 32 6.24 -1.69 -12.27
N TRP A 33 5.15 -1.78 -13.02
CA TRP A 33 3.81 -1.96 -12.46
C TRP A 33 3.46 -3.45 -12.39
N SER A 34 2.81 -3.86 -11.31
CA SER A 34 2.16 -5.15 -11.22
C SER A 34 1.05 -5.26 -12.26
N LYS A 35 1.02 -6.39 -12.98
CA LYS A 35 0.04 -6.68 -14.03
C LYS A 35 -1.13 -7.53 -13.54
N ASN A 36 -1.00 -8.17 -12.38
CA ASN A 36 -2.00 -9.11 -11.87
C ASN A 36 -2.86 -8.45 -10.81
N ARG A 37 -4.19 -8.49 -10.99
CA ARG A 37 -5.17 -7.94 -10.04
C ARG A 37 -5.01 -8.48 -8.61
N PHE A 38 -4.56 -9.73 -8.48
CA PHE A 38 -4.36 -10.40 -7.19
C PHE A 38 -2.91 -10.40 -6.74
N SER A 39 -2.06 -9.58 -7.35
CA SER A 39 -0.68 -9.43 -6.89
C SER A 39 -0.64 -8.88 -5.48
N SER A 40 0.40 -9.26 -4.75
CA SER A 40 0.65 -8.79 -3.39
C SER A 40 1.27 -7.39 -3.34
N TRP A 41 1.57 -6.80 -4.49
CA TRP A 41 2.22 -5.51 -4.66
C TRP A 41 1.66 -4.81 -5.91
N ASP A 42 1.78 -3.49 -5.94
CA ASP A 42 1.27 -2.64 -7.02
C ASP A 42 2.38 -2.11 -7.94
N VAL A 43 3.48 -1.64 -7.36
CA VAL A 43 4.59 -1.03 -8.12
C VAL A 43 5.94 -1.30 -7.49
N SER A 44 6.97 -1.40 -8.32
CA SER A 44 8.36 -1.37 -7.88
C SER A 44 9.03 -0.12 -8.42
N LEU A 45 9.85 0.49 -7.58
CA LEU A 45 10.58 1.71 -7.90
C LEU A 45 11.97 1.68 -7.28
N THR A 46 12.80 2.64 -7.70
CA THR A 46 14.01 3.01 -6.97
C THR A 46 13.81 4.38 -6.34
N THR A 47 14.31 4.57 -5.11
CA THR A 47 14.24 5.85 -4.40
C THR A 47 15.62 6.31 -3.92
N GLY A 48 15.77 7.61 -3.67
CA GLY A 48 17.00 8.18 -3.14
C GLY A 48 18.18 8.16 -4.13
N THR A 49 19.29 8.75 -3.71
CA THR A 49 20.53 8.79 -4.53
C THR A 49 21.25 7.44 -4.55
N THR A 50 20.95 6.58 -3.59
CA THR A 50 21.43 5.18 -3.49
C THR A 50 20.69 4.21 -4.41
N ALA A 51 19.60 4.67 -5.05
CA ALA A 51 18.72 3.87 -5.90
C ALA A 51 18.20 2.61 -5.19
N ASP A 52 17.75 2.79 -3.95
CA ASP A 52 17.20 1.74 -3.11
C ASP A 52 15.94 1.15 -3.74
N PHE A 53 15.86 -0.17 -3.82
CA PHE A 53 14.73 -0.84 -4.43
C PHE A 53 13.56 -0.88 -3.44
N VAL A 54 12.40 -0.44 -3.90
CA VAL A 54 11.19 -0.38 -3.08
C VAL A 54 10.09 -1.16 -3.76
N ILE A 55 9.48 -2.10 -3.03
CA ILE A 55 8.19 -2.71 -3.37
C ILE A 55 7.11 -1.86 -2.71
N THR A 56 6.13 -1.41 -3.47
CA THR A 56 5.06 -0.54 -2.96
C THR A 56 3.69 -1.17 -3.18
N GLU A 57 2.88 -1.09 -2.14
CA GLU A 57 1.44 -1.33 -2.16
C GLU A 57 0.72 0.01 -2.04
N ILE A 58 -0.20 0.29 -2.97
CA ILE A 58 -0.94 1.54 -3.05
C ILE A 58 -2.39 1.30 -2.61
N LYS A 59 -2.91 2.20 -1.80
CA LYS A 59 -4.34 2.27 -1.48
C LYS A 59 -4.88 3.64 -1.84
N THR A 60 -6.09 3.63 -2.40
CA THR A 60 -6.93 4.80 -2.55
C THR A 60 -8.15 4.61 -1.70
N VAL A 61 -8.49 5.59 -0.88
CA VAL A 61 -9.73 5.53 -0.10
C VAL A 61 -10.59 6.74 -0.43
N PRO A 62 -11.63 6.56 -1.26
CA PRO A 62 -12.36 7.67 -1.89
C PRO A 62 -13.22 8.50 -0.94
N ASN A 63 -13.40 8.07 0.31
CA ASN A 63 -14.36 8.66 1.25
C ASN A 63 -13.73 9.27 2.51
N TYR A 64 -12.40 9.27 2.66
CA TYR A 64 -11.77 9.66 3.93
C TYR A 64 -10.77 10.81 3.80
N ASP A 65 -10.82 11.70 4.80
CA ASP A 65 -9.90 12.82 4.98
C ASP A 65 -8.73 12.41 5.89
N LYS A 66 -7.62 13.15 5.80
CA LYS A 66 -6.35 12.76 6.44
C LYS A 66 -6.35 12.71 7.96
N ASP A 67 -7.19 13.53 8.58
CA ASP A 67 -7.24 13.71 10.04
C ASP A 67 -8.35 12.86 10.70
N GLN A 68 -9.10 12.07 9.91
CA GLN A 68 -10.19 11.24 10.43
C GLN A 68 -9.71 10.03 11.23
N PHE A 69 -8.45 9.61 11.08
CA PHE A 69 -7.91 8.41 11.73
C PHE A 69 -6.51 8.65 12.30
N SER A 70 -6.24 8.12 13.49
CA SER A 70 -4.90 8.08 14.08
C SER A 70 -4.01 6.97 13.50
N SER A 71 -4.64 5.93 12.94
CA SER A 71 -3.98 4.73 12.44
C SER A 71 -4.67 4.13 11.24
N TRP A 72 -3.89 3.48 10.37
CA TRP A 72 -4.35 2.73 9.21
C TRP A 72 -4.32 1.23 9.45
N ILE A 73 -5.11 0.51 8.67
CA ILE A 73 -5.24 -0.94 8.79
C ILE A 73 -4.51 -1.61 7.62
N LEU A 74 -3.57 -2.48 7.96
CA LEU A 74 -2.89 -3.38 7.04
C LEU A 74 -3.28 -4.83 7.36
N GLU A 75 -3.78 -5.59 6.38
CA GLU A 75 -4.05 -7.01 6.59
C GLU A 75 -2.74 -7.80 6.76
N GLN A 76 -2.62 -8.60 7.83
CA GLN A 76 -1.45 -9.43 8.13
C GLN A 76 -1.03 -10.31 6.94
N LYS A 77 -2.01 -10.96 6.29
CA LYS A 77 -1.76 -11.82 5.12
C LYS A 77 -1.09 -11.06 3.98
N LYS A 78 -1.36 -9.77 3.85
CA LYS A 78 -0.73 -8.91 2.83
C LYS A 78 0.72 -8.59 3.20
N LEU A 79 0.98 -8.24 4.46
CA LEU A 79 2.36 -8.05 4.95
C LEU A 79 3.20 -9.31 4.70
N LYS A 80 2.68 -10.49 5.08
CA LYS A 80 3.38 -11.77 4.87
C LYS A 80 3.79 -11.99 3.42
N ARG A 81 2.86 -11.78 2.48
CA ARG A 81 3.13 -11.93 1.04
C ARG A 81 4.14 -10.92 0.51
N LEU A 82 4.14 -9.70 1.02
CA LEU A 82 5.14 -8.67 0.68
C LEU A 82 6.52 -9.05 1.21
N GLN A 83 6.60 -9.59 2.43
CA GLN A 83 7.85 -10.09 3.02
C GLN A 83 8.41 -11.30 2.26
N GLU A 84 7.55 -12.24 1.85
CA GLU A 84 7.93 -13.36 0.97
C GLU A 84 8.49 -12.86 -0.37
N LEU A 85 7.86 -11.87 -0.98
CA LEU A 85 8.35 -11.25 -2.21
C LEU A 85 9.69 -10.54 -2.01
N LYS A 86 9.85 -9.79 -0.91
CA LYS A 86 11.13 -9.16 -0.54
C LYS A 86 12.22 -10.20 -0.43
N ALA A 87 11.98 -11.32 0.26
CA ALA A 87 12.96 -12.40 0.39
C ALA A 87 13.37 -12.96 -1.00
N ALA A 88 12.40 -13.24 -1.87
CA ALA A 88 12.68 -13.70 -3.23
C ALA A 88 13.44 -12.67 -4.10
N MET A 89 13.20 -11.38 -3.88
CA MET A 89 13.94 -10.30 -4.55
C MET A 89 15.35 -10.15 -3.98
N GLN A 90 15.51 -10.27 -2.67
CA GLN A 90 16.80 -10.23 -1.99
C GLN A 90 17.72 -11.35 -2.47
N GLU A 91 17.19 -12.56 -2.66
CA GLU A 91 17.93 -13.70 -3.21
C GLU A 91 18.43 -13.42 -4.64
N LYS A 92 17.61 -12.77 -5.47
CA LYS A 92 17.98 -12.40 -6.85
C LYS A 92 18.95 -11.21 -6.92
N HIS A 93 18.94 -10.36 -5.91
CA HIS A 93 19.73 -9.13 -5.84
C HIS A 93 20.47 -9.03 -4.49
N PRO A 94 21.43 -9.92 -4.21
CA PRO A 94 22.02 -10.08 -2.88
C PRO A 94 22.74 -8.82 -2.36
N ASN A 95 23.22 -7.96 -3.27
CA ASN A 95 23.95 -6.73 -2.95
C ASN A 95 23.06 -5.48 -2.92
N LYS A 96 21.73 -5.65 -2.98
CA LYS A 96 20.78 -4.54 -2.95
C LYS A 96 19.94 -4.62 -1.69
N THR A 97 19.68 -3.47 -1.07
CA THR A 97 18.69 -3.37 -0.01
C THR A 97 17.30 -3.25 -0.64
N ILE A 98 16.38 -4.13 -0.23
CA ILE A 98 14.99 -4.13 -0.68
C ILE A 98 14.09 -3.64 0.44
N TYR A 99 13.39 -2.54 0.21
CA TYR A 99 12.41 -1.96 1.10
C TYR A 99 10.99 -2.31 0.67
N ILE A 100 10.06 -2.27 1.63
CA ILE A 100 8.63 -2.41 1.41
C ILE A 100 7.95 -1.15 1.94
N HIS A 101 7.30 -0.40 1.05
CA HIS A 101 6.50 0.76 1.42
C HIS A 101 5.01 0.46 1.27
N TYR A 102 4.23 0.86 2.28
CA TYR A 102 2.77 0.94 2.17
C TYR A 102 2.38 2.39 1.92
N VAL A 103 1.66 2.66 0.83
CA VAL A 103 1.34 4.01 0.39
C VAL A 103 -0.16 4.18 0.34
N ASN A 104 -0.65 5.29 0.90
CA ASN A 104 -2.06 5.57 0.93
C ASN A 104 -2.37 6.99 0.46
N PHE A 105 -3.29 7.08 -0.49
CA PHE A 105 -3.85 8.33 -0.99
C PHE A 105 -5.22 8.57 -0.37
N TYR A 106 -5.39 9.80 0.12
CA TYR A 106 -6.64 10.32 0.64
C TYR A 106 -7.59 10.72 -0.49
N LYS A 107 -8.84 10.99 -0.11
CA LYS A 107 -9.85 11.53 -1.04
C LYS A 107 -9.38 12.84 -1.68
N ASP A 108 -8.75 13.71 -0.89
CA ASP A 108 -8.14 14.93 -1.38
C ASP A 108 -6.76 14.65 -1.96
N SER A 109 -6.69 14.52 -3.29
CA SER A 109 -5.45 14.29 -4.05
C SER A 109 -4.48 15.48 -4.03
N THR A 110 -4.85 16.62 -3.46
CA THR A 110 -3.96 17.79 -3.36
C THR A 110 -2.92 17.64 -2.24
N GLN A 111 -3.11 16.69 -1.33
CA GLN A 111 -2.19 16.40 -0.24
C GLN A 111 -1.23 15.26 -0.62
N PRO A 112 0.02 15.28 -0.11
CA PRO A 112 0.94 14.16 -0.31
C PRO A 112 0.36 12.88 0.32
N PRO A 113 0.66 11.70 -0.25
CA PRO A 113 0.24 10.44 0.34
C PRO A 113 0.92 10.21 1.69
N ARG A 114 0.34 9.35 2.53
CA ARG A 114 1.09 8.76 3.64
C ARG A 114 1.84 7.54 3.17
N ILE A 115 3.07 7.42 3.64
CA ILE A 115 3.96 6.32 3.30
C ILE A 115 4.49 5.73 4.58
N TRP A 116 4.40 4.42 4.76
CA TRP A 116 5.04 3.71 5.88
C TRP A 116 6.12 2.79 5.34
N ASP A 117 7.31 2.83 5.94
CA ASP A 117 8.28 1.75 5.77
C ASP A 117 7.87 0.56 6.64
N ILE A 118 7.43 -0.51 5.99
CA ILE A 118 7.01 -1.75 6.65
C ILE A 118 8.02 -2.88 6.47
N THR A 119 9.24 -2.56 6.03
CA THR A 119 10.30 -3.52 5.69
C THR A 119 10.64 -4.48 6.82
N ASN A 120 10.57 -3.99 8.06
CA ASN A 120 10.90 -4.72 9.29
C ASN A 120 9.72 -4.81 10.25
N LEU A 121 8.50 -4.50 9.77
CA LEU A 121 7.30 -4.56 10.59
C LEU A 121 7.08 -6.01 11.06
N GLN A 122 6.98 -6.18 12.37
CA GLN A 122 6.76 -7.48 12.98
C GLN A 122 5.31 -7.91 12.87
N ASP A 123 5.10 -9.22 12.82
CA ASP A 123 3.79 -9.79 12.68
C ASP A 123 3.03 -9.88 14.02
N ALA A 124 2.63 -8.72 14.54
CA ALA A 124 1.87 -8.57 15.79
C ALA A 124 0.44 -8.09 15.50
N GLY A 125 -0.28 -8.79 14.63
CA GLY A 125 -1.63 -8.43 14.25
C GLY A 125 -2.67 -8.62 15.38
N VAL A 126 -3.75 -7.85 15.31
CA VAL A 126 -4.95 -7.94 16.17
C VAL A 126 -6.13 -8.42 15.32
N LEU A 127 -6.97 -9.30 15.87
CA LEU A 127 -8.19 -9.74 15.22
C LEU A 127 -9.24 -8.62 15.19
N LYS A 128 -9.81 -8.36 14.01
CA LYS A 128 -10.86 -7.37 13.77
C LYS A 128 -11.95 -7.91 12.87
N TYR A 129 -13.18 -7.47 13.11
CA TYR A 129 -14.35 -7.85 12.32
C TYR A 129 -14.63 -6.78 11.27
N PHE A 130 -14.70 -7.19 10.01
CA PHE A 130 -15.00 -6.29 8.89
C PHE A 130 -16.21 -6.82 8.12
N PRO A 131 -17.06 -5.94 7.58
CA PRO A 131 -18.08 -6.35 6.63
C PRO A 131 -17.39 -6.90 5.37
N ILE A 132 -17.87 -8.04 4.87
CA ILE A 132 -17.43 -8.66 3.62
C ILE A 132 -17.84 -7.75 2.45
N ASN A 133 -19.03 -7.15 2.53
CA ASN A 133 -19.58 -6.21 1.56
C ASN A 133 -20.02 -4.94 2.30
N SER A 134 -19.49 -3.77 1.92
CA SER A 134 -19.76 -2.51 2.63
C SER A 134 -21.10 -1.84 2.28
N ASN A 135 -21.87 -2.43 1.35
CA ASN A 135 -23.02 -1.77 0.70
C ASN A 135 -24.31 -2.59 0.76
N THR A 136 -24.46 -3.52 1.71
CA THR A 136 -25.70 -4.31 1.89
C THR A 136 -26.36 -4.00 3.24
N ASP A 137 -27.69 -3.99 3.28
CA ASP A 137 -28.46 -3.76 4.52
C ASP A 137 -28.23 -4.86 5.58
N ASN A 138 -27.78 -6.05 5.13
CA ASN A 138 -27.30 -7.14 5.97
C ASN A 138 -25.85 -7.47 5.59
N PRO A 139 -24.85 -6.79 6.16
CA PRO A 139 -23.46 -7.11 5.90
C PRO A 139 -23.07 -8.41 6.63
N GLU A 140 -22.55 -9.37 5.88
CA GLU A 140 -21.83 -10.50 6.49
C GLU A 140 -20.49 -9.99 7.01
N TYR A 141 -20.01 -10.55 8.13
CA TYR A 141 -18.74 -10.14 8.73
C TYR A 141 -17.69 -11.24 8.63
N ILE A 142 -16.46 -10.83 8.37
CA ILE A 142 -15.28 -11.70 8.39
C ILE A 142 -14.28 -11.18 9.42
N THR A 143 -13.73 -12.11 10.20
CA THR A 143 -12.60 -11.81 11.08
C THR A 143 -11.32 -11.80 10.25
N LYS A 144 -10.60 -10.68 10.29
CA LYS A 144 -9.28 -10.54 9.68
C LYS A 144 -8.26 -10.21 10.76
N ASN A 145 -7.05 -10.73 10.60
CA ASN A 145 -5.92 -10.30 11.40
C ASN A 145 -5.27 -9.07 10.75
N VAL A 146 -5.15 -7.99 11.51
CA VAL A 146 -4.71 -6.68 10.99
C VAL A 146 -3.66 -6.03 11.87
N ILE A 147 -2.82 -5.23 11.25
CA ILE A 147 -1.77 -4.45 11.90
C ILE A 147 -2.15 -2.98 11.76
N TYR A 148 -2.00 -2.24 12.84
CA TYR A 148 -2.23 -0.80 12.86
C TYR A 148 -0.95 -0.05 12.48
N LEU A 149 -1.04 0.79 11.45
CA LEU A 149 0.03 1.69 11.03
C LEU A 149 -0.30 3.10 11.53
N ASN A 150 0.37 3.58 12.57
CA ASN A 150 0.05 4.91 13.12
C ASN A 150 0.50 6.02 12.16
N ASN A 151 -0.26 7.09 12.07
CA ASN A 151 0.11 8.22 11.21
C ASN A 151 1.45 8.86 11.62
N ASN A 152 1.78 8.84 12.90
CA ASN A 152 3.04 9.39 13.42
C ASN A 152 4.27 8.55 13.03
N ASP A 153 4.06 7.29 12.61
CA ASP A 153 5.13 6.39 12.14
C ASP A 153 5.33 6.52 10.61
N ALA A 154 4.54 7.35 9.93
CA ALA A 154 4.68 7.56 8.49
C ALA A 154 5.96 8.34 8.17
N ILE A 155 6.59 7.98 7.05
CA ILE A 155 7.69 8.74 6.46
C ILE A 155 7.15 10.11 6.05
N ASN A 156 7.77 11.17 6.58
CA ASN A 156 7.55 12.53 6.11
C ASN A 156 8.52 12.81 4.97
N LEU A 157 7.98 13.09 3.78
CA LEU A 157 8.72 13.41 2.56
C LEU A 157 8.51 14.87 2.17
#